data_AF-A0A0A5FL38-F1
#
_entry.id   AF-A0A0A5FL38-F1
#
_cell.length_a   1.000
_cell.length_b   1.000
_cell.length_c   1.000
_cell.angle_alpha   90.00
_cell.angle_beta   90.00
_cell.angle_gamma   90.00
#
_symmetry.space_group_name_H-M   'P 1'
#
loop_
_entity.id
_entity.type
_entity.pdbx_description
1 polymer ?
#
loop_
_entity_poly.entity_id
_entity_poly.type
_entity_poly.pdbx_seq_one_letter_code
_entity_poly.pdbx_strand_id
1 'polypeptide(L)' 'MHALSVISRNAWFYRGFVINFRRRTAVNLLNRYEVFLGDQSFGLFDSQAQATGFINQLYTERETGVAA' A
#
# COMPACT_ATOMS: atom_id res chain seq x y z
N MET A 1 4.72 -8.18 -13.39
CA MET A 1 5.27 -7.55 -12.17
C MET A 1 5.12 -6.04 -12.31
N HIS A 2 4.51 -5.36 -11.34
CA HIS A 2 4.42 -3.89 -11.36
C HIS A 2 5.60 -3.31 -10.58
N ALA A 3 6.18 -2.23 -11.10
CA ALA A 3 7.30 -1.56 -10.46
C ALA A 3 6.81 -0.67 -9.32
N LEU A 4 7.51 -0.74 -8.20
CA LEU A 4 7.28 0.09 -7.03
C LEU A 4 8.21 1.30 -7.12
N SER A 5 7.63 2.49 -7.29
CA SER A 5 8.39 3.72 -7.54
C SER A 5 8.65 4.45 -6.23
N VAL A 6 9.88 4.93 -6.05
CA VAL A 6 10.25 5.66 -4.82
C VAL A 6 9.72 7.08 -4.90
N ILE A 7 8.92 7.50 -3.92
CA ILE A 7 8.53 8.92 -3.73
C ILE A 7 9.51 9.58 -2.76
N SER A 8 9.78 8.91 -1.63
CA SER A 8 10.71 9.38 -0.61
C SER A 8 11.29 8.20 0.19
N ARG A 9 12.13 8.47 1.18
CA ARG A 9 12.74 7.44 2.03
C ARG A 9 11.74 6.50 2.70
N ASN A 10 10.55 7.02 3.05
CA ASN A 10 9.52 6.27 3.76
C ASN A 10 8.23 6.20 2.94
N ALA A 11 8.25 6.51 1.64
CA ALA A 11 7.03 6.50 0.83
C ALA A 11 7.30 5.99 -0.58
N TRP A 12 6.38 5.18 -1.07
CA TRP A 12 6.44 4.64 -2.42
C TRP A 12 5.10 4.74 -3.14
N PHE A 13 5.17 4.76 -4.46
CA PHE A 13 4.01 4.71 -5.33
C PHE A 13 3.87 3.32 -5.97
N TYR A 14 2.66 2.79 -5.99
CA TYR A 14 2.36 1.50 -6.58
C TYR A 14 0.92 1.45 -7.13
N ARG A 15 0.75 1.28 -8.45
CA ARG A 15 -0.56 1.17 -9.14
C ARG A 15 -1.58 2.28 -8.77
N GLY A 16 -1.14 3.53 -8.56
CA GLY A 16 -2.04 4.62 -8.15
C GLY A 16 -2.10 4.87 -6.65
N PHE A 17 -1.61 3.94 -5.84
CA PHE A 17 -1.60 4.03 -4.39
C PHE A 17 -0.27 4.56 -3.85
N VAL A 18 -0.34 5.24 -2.71
CA VAL A 18 0.83 5.63 -1.92
C VAL A 18 0.97 4.69 -0.74
N ILE A 19 2.14 4.09 -0.58
CA ILE A 19 2.50 3.23 0.53
C ILE A 19 3.45 4.01 1.45
N ASN A 20 2.99 4.37 2.64
CA ASN A 20 3.76 5.07 3.65
C ASN A 20 4.34 4.10 4.68
N PHE A 21 5.66 4.11 4.85
CA PHE A 21 6.36 3.38 5.89
C PHE A 21 6.31 4.12 7.22
N ARG A 22 5.60 3.52 8.18
CA ARG A 22 5.59 3.95 9.57
C ARG A 22 6.60 3.12 10.35
N ARG A 23 7.68 3.80 10.75
CA ARG A 23 8.74 3.20 11.56
C ARG A 23 8.19 2.79 12.92
N ARG A 24 8.73 1.69 13.42
CA ARG A 24 8.60 1.30 14.82
C ARG A 24 8.97 2.45 15.74
N THR A 25 8.14 2.70 16.75
CA THR A 25 8.39 3.63 17.85
C THR A 25 8.34 2.88 19.18
N ALA A 26 8.63 3.57 20.29
CA ALA A 26 8.50 3.00 21.63
C ALA A 26 7.06 2.56 21.95
N VAL A 27 6.06 3.16 21.27
CA VAL A 27 4.64 2.85 21.42
C VAL A 27 4.16 1.85 20.35
N ASN A 28 4.59 2.01 19.09
CA ASN A 28 4.25 1.07 18.02
C ASN A 28 5.44 0.15 17.74
N LEU A 29 5.39 -1.04 18.31
CA LEU A 29 6.51 -2.00 18.30
C LEU A 29 6.75 -2.66 16.94
N LEU A 30 5.91 -2.38 15.93
CA LEU A 30 6.01 -2.96 14.61
C LEU A 30 6.24 -1.88 13.55
N ASN A 31 7.03 -2.24 12.54
CA ASN A 31 7.07 -1.48 11.30
C ASN A 31 5.76 -1.74 10.56
N ARG A 32 5.07 -0.67 10.16
CA ARG A 32 3.80 -0.77 9.45
C ARG A 32 3.88 -0.05 8.12
N TYR A 33 3.15 -0.55 7.15
CA TYR A 33 2.99 0.04 5.83
C TYR A 33 1.54 0.49 5.71
N GLU A 34 1.31 1.77 5.57
CA GLU A 34 -0.04 2.32 5.40
C GLU A 34 -0.32 2.58 3.93
N VAL A 35 -1.47 2.13 3.44
CA VAL A 35 -1.87 2.28 2.03
C VAL A 35 -2.89 3.40 1.89
N PHE A 36 -2.64 4.31 0.95
CA PHE A 36 -3.51 5.44 0.64
C PHE A 36 -3.88 5.49 -0.85
N LEU A 37 -5.10 5.94 -1.14
CA LEU A 37 -5.54 6.40 -2.46
C LEU A 37 -6.10 7.82 -2.32
N GLY A 38 -5.33 8.82 -2.77
CA GLY A 38 -5.64 10.22 -2.45
C GLY A 38 -5.63 10.42 -0.93
N ASP A 39 -6.74 10.89 -0.39
CA ASP A 39 -6.91 11.15 1.05
C ASP A 39 -7.47 9.93 1.83
N GLN A 40 -7.84 8.84 1.14
CA GLN A 40 -8.43 7.66 1.77
C GLN A 40 -7.34 6.68 2.23
N SER A 41 -7.33 6.36 3.54
CA SER A 41 -6.51 5.28 4.10
C SER A 41 -7.24 3.95 4.01
N PHE A 42 -6.52 2.90 3.60
CA PHE A 42 -7.00 1.51 3.53
C PHE A 42 -6.46 0.65 4.68
N GLY A 43 -5.74 1.27 5.63
CA GLY A 43 -5.23 0.61 6.82
C GLY A 43 -3.74 0.27 6.77
N LEU A 44 -3.31 -0.44 7.82
CA LEU A 44 -1.92 -0.76 8.11
C LEU A 44 -1.61 -2.24 7.84
N PHE A 45 -0.46 -2.48 7.22
CA PHE A 45 0.05 -3.81 6.89
C PHE A 45 1.41 -4.03 7.57
N ASP A 46 1.72 -5.28 7.92
CA ASP A 46 2.99 -5.61 8.60
C ASP A 46 4.19 -5.66 7.64
N SER A 47 3.93 -5.80 6.35
CA SER A 47 4.96 -5.88 5.32
C SER A 47 4.57 -5.16 4.03
N GLN A 48 5.58 -4.69 3.30
CA GLN A 48 5.40 -4.09 1.98
C GLN A 48 4.77 -5.09 1.00
N ALA A 49 5.14 -6.37 1.10
CA ALA A 49 4.58 -7.43 0.28
C ALA A 49 3.07 -7.57 0.50
N GLN A 50 2.59 -7.56 1.75
CA GLN A 50 1.16 -7.58 2.05
C GLN A 50 0.43 -6.34 1.51
N ALA A 51 1.01 -5.15 1.68
CA ALA A 51 0.44 -3.92 1.13
C ALA A 51 0.29 -3.99 -0.41
N THR A 52 1.34 -4.45 -1.12
CA THR A 52 1.26 -4.62 -2.58
C THR A 52 0.30 -5.72 -3.01
N GLY A 53 0.18 -6.80 -2.23
CA GLY A 53 -0.77 -7.89 -2.46
C GLY A 53 -2.21 -7.42 -2.35
N PHE A 54 -2.52 -6.64 -1.30
CA PHE A 54 -3.81 -5.99 -1.13
C PHE A 54 -4.15 -5.06 -2.30
N ILE A 55 -3.21 -4.22 -2.73
CA ILE A 55 -3.42 -3.33 -3.88
C ILE A 55 -3.67 -4.13 -5.17
N ASN A 56 -2.95 -5.25 -5.37
CA ASN A 56 -3.20 -6.12 -6.52
C ASN A 56 -4.60 -6.71 -6.48
N GLN A 57 -5.07 -7.17 -5.31
CA GLN A 57 -6.43 -7.69 -5.15
C GLN A 57 -7.48 -6.64 -5.52
N LEU A 58 -7.38 -5.41 -5.00
CA LEU A 58 -8.29 -4.32 -5.36
C LEU A 58 -8.32 -4.04 -6.86
N TYR A 59 -7.16 -4.12 -7.51
CA TYR A 59 -7.06 -3.90 -8.94
C TYR A 59 -7.73 -5.02 -9.73
N THR A 60 -7.52 -6.28 -9.33
CA THR A 60 -8.20 -7.44 -9.93
C THR A 60 -9.71 -7.33 -9.76
N GLU A 61 -10.20 -7.01 -8.55
CA GLU A 61 -11.63 -6.83 -8.27
C GLU A 61 -12.24 -5.74 -9.15
N ARG A 62 -11.54 -4.62 -9.32
CA ARG A 62 -11.94 -3.54 -10.22
C ARG A 62 -12.00 -4.00 -11.67
N GLU A 63 -10.99 -4.73 -12.16
CA GLU A 63 -10.98 -5.25 -13.54
C GLU A 63 -12.13 -6.25 -13.76
N THR A 64 -12.37 -7.15 -12.80
CA THR A 64 -13.47 -8.12 -12.89
C THR A 64 -14.85 -7.47 -12.78
N GLY A 65 -14.99 -6.42 -11.96
CA GLY A 65 -16.25 -5.69 -11.79
C GLY A 65 -16.59 -4.75 -12.95
N VAL A 66 -15.59 -4.29 -13.70
CA VAL A 66 -15.79 -3.53 -14.96
C VAL A 66 -16.12 -4.45 -16.15
N ALA A 67 -15.76 -5.74 -16.05
CA ALA A 67 -16.07 -6.75 -17.05
C ALA A 67 -17.44 -7.45 -16.85
N ALA A 68 -18.24 -7.00 -15.87
CA ALA A 68 -19.55 -7.55 -15.53
C ALA A 68 -20.72 -6.74 -16.11
#